data_AF-A0A0P1FYR2-F1
#
_entry.id   AF-A0A0P1FYR2-F1
#
_cell.length_a   1.000
_cell.length_b   1.000
_cell.length_c   1.000
_cell.angle_alpha   90.00
_cell.angle_beta   90.00
_cell.angle_gamma   90.00
#
_symmetry.space_group_name_H-M   'P 1'
#
loop_
_entity.id
_entity.type
_entity.pdbx_description
1 polymer ?
#
loop_
_entity_poly.entity_id
_entity_poly.type
_entity_poly.pdbx_seq_one_letter_code
_entity_poly.pdbx_strand_id
1 'polypeptide(L)' 'MKPEKLIYMANQIATFFESKKEAEGIEGVAAHISDFWEPRMRDQLSEIIAAGGQGLKPLVLKAAPQIRKPVEID' A
#
# COMPACT_ATOMS: atom_id res chain seq x y z
N MET A 1 1.28 -2.67 13.78
CA MET A 1 0.10 -1.80 14.04
C MET A 1 -1.13 -2.69 14.07
N LYS A 2 -2.29 -2.24 14.58
CA LYS A 2 -3.53 -2.99 14.32
C LYS A 2 -3.84 -2.99 12.80
N PRO A 3 -4.18 -4.14 12.18
CA PRO A 3 -4.39 -4.22 10.72
C PRO A 3 -5.38 -3.19 10.18
N GLU A 4 -6.45 -2.90 10.92
CA GLU A 4 -7.51 -1.97 10.51
C GLU A 4 -6.98 -0.54 10.33
N LYS A 5 -6.05 -0.12 11.20
CA LYS A 5 -5.43 1.21 11.10
C LYS A 5 -4.51 1.29 9.89
N LEU A 6 -3.80 0.21 9.56
CA LEU A 6 -2.92 0.16 8.39
C LEU A 6 -3.73 0.20 7.09
N ILE A 7 -4.82 -0.55 7.02
CA ILE A 7 -5.80 -0.52 5.91
C ILE A 7 -6.37 0.89 5.74
N TYR A 8 -6.80 1.52 6.84
CA TYR A 8 -7.31 2.88 6.83
C TYR A 8 -6.29 3.87 6.24
N MET A 9 -5.03 3.82 6.71
CA MET A 9 -3.97 4.69 6.20
C MET A 9 -3.69 4.47 4.71
N ALA A 10 -3.58 3.22 4.26
CA ALA A 10 -3.40 2.89 2.84
C ALA A 10 -4.55 3.46 1.99
N ASN A 11 -5.79 3.36 2.48
CA ASN A 11 -6.96 3.87 1.79
C ASN A 11 -7.02 5.40 1.75
N GLN A 12 -6.50 6.10 2.76
CA GLN A 12 -6.39 7.56 2.72
C GLN A 12 -5.40 8.01 1.62
N ILE A 13 -4.26 7.32 1.50
CA ILE A 13 -3.30 7.57 0.42
C ILE A 13 -3.95 7.32 -0.93
N ALA A 14 -4.65 6.19 -1.10
CA ALA A 14 -5.38 5.90 -2.35
C ALA A 14 -6.44 6.97 -2.68
N THR A 15 -7.21 7.41 -1.69
CA THR A 15 -8.23 8.47 -1.88
C THR A 15 -7.63 9.76 -2.44
N PHE A 16 -6.43 10.15 -1.98
CA PHE A 16 -5.74 11.32 -2.52
C PHE A 16 -5.42 11.17 -4.02
N PHE A 17 -4.99 9.97 -4.44
CA PHE A 17 -4.60 9.67 -5.82
C PHE A 17 -5.77 9.30 -6.76
N GLU A 18 -6.97 9.06 -6.24
CA GLU A 18 -8.16 8.72 -7.05
C GLU A 18 -8.57 9.81 -8.06
N SER A 19 -8.15 11.06 -7.84
CA SER A 19 -8.39 12.17 -8.78
C SER A 19 -7.45 12.17 -10.00
N LYS A 20 -6.40 11.34 -9.98
CA LYS A 20 -5.42 11.23 -11.07
C LYS A 20 -5.87 10.21 -12.11
N LYS A 21 -5.18 10.18 -13.25
CA LYS A 21 -5.31 9.04 -14.18
C LYS A 21 -4.90 7.76 -13.45
N GLU A 22 -5.52 6.64 -13.77
CA GLU A 22 -5.32 5.38 -13.05
C GLU A 22 -3.84 4.99 -12.94
N ALA A 23 -3.08 5.05 -14.05
CA ALA A 23 -1.66 4.72 -14.06
C ALA A 23 -0.85 5.62 -13.10
N GLU A 24 -1.09 6.93 -13.12
CA GLU A 24 -0.46 7.90 -12.23
C GLU A 24 -0.86 7.65 -10.76
N GLY A 25 -2.10 7.23 -10.52
CA GLY A 25 -2.57 6.90 -9.18
C GLY A 25 -1.92 5.63 -8.62
N ILE A 26 -1.74 4.60 -9.45
CA ILE A 26 -1.04 3.36 -9.08
C ILE A 26 0.40 3.69 -8.68
N GLU A 27 1.11 4.41 -9.54
CA GLU A 27 2.50 4.82 -9.31
C GLU A 27 2.63 5.69 -8.04
N GLY A 28 1.74 6.67 -7.88
CA GLY A 28 1.73 7.57 -6.73
C GLY A 28 1.49 6.88 -5.40
N VAL A 29 0.55 5.92 -5.34
CA VAL A 29 0.31 5.12 -4.13
C VAL A 29 1.52 4.25 -3.80
N ALA A 30 2.09 3.56 -4.80
CA ALA A 30 3.23 2.69 -4.61
C ALA A 30 4.47 3.47 -4.12
N ALA A 31 4.76 4.61 -4.74
CA ALA A 31 5.87 5.48 -4.36
C ALA A 31 5.69 6.03 -2.93
N HIS A 32 4.51 6.57 -2.60
CA HIS A 32 4.25 7.12 -1.27
C HIS A 32 4.42 6.07 -0.17
N ILE A 33 3.88 4.87 -0.35
CA ILE A 33 4.06 3.78 0.62
C ILE A 33 5.55 3.38 0.69
N SER A 34 6.24 3.26 -0.44
CA SER A 34 7.64 2.84 -0.48
C SER A 34 8.61 3.81 0.20
N ASP A 35 8.35 5.10 0.08
CA ASP A 35 9.26 6.15 0.54
C ASP A 35 8.98 6.59 1.98
N PHE A 36 7.71 6.55 2.42
CA PHE A 36 7.33 7.08 3.74
C PHE A 36 6.98 6.00 4.77
N TRP A 37 6.74 4.74 4.36
CA TRP A 37 6.43 3.68 5.32
C TRP A 37 7.69 2.92 5.74
N GLU A 38 7.81 2.69 7.04
CA GLU A 38 8.82 1.82 7.61
C GLU A 38 8.74 0.40 7.02
N PRO A 39 9.87 -0.34 6.92
CA PRO A 39 9.89 -1.70 6.38
C PRO A 39 8.80 -2.62 6.97
N ARG A 40 8.68 -2.66 8.30
CA ARG A 40 7.66 -3.47 9.00
C ARG A 40 6.21 -3.15 8.62
N MET A 41 5.92 -1.91 8.21
CA MET A 41 4.58 -1.52 7.78
C MET A 41 4.30 -2.06 6.36
N ARG A 42 5.31 -2.10 5.51
CA ARG A 42 5.22 -2.68 4.16
C ARG A 42 5.09 -4.21 4.22
N ASP A 43 5.75 -4.86 5.17
CA ASP A 43 5.54 -6.29 5.46
C ASP A 43 4.10 -6.57 5.88
N GLN A 44 3.59 -5.85 6.90
CA GLN A 44 2.21 -6.01 7.37
C GLN A 44 1.18 -5.76 6.27
N LEU A 45 1.40 -4.77 5.41
CA LEU A 45 0.52 -4.52 4.27
C LEU A 45 0.54 -5.69 3.27
N SER A 46 1.72 -6.26 3.02
CA SER A 46 1.88 -7.42 2.14
C SER A 46 1.16 -8.65 2.69
N GLU A 47 1.23 -8.89 4.00
CA GLU A 47 0.47 -9.95 4.68
C GLU A 47 -1.04 -9.75 4.54
N ILE A 48 -1.55 -8.53 4.74
CA ILE A 48 -2.97 -8.21 4.57
C ILE A 48 -3.43 -8.48 3.13
N ILE A 49 -2.61 -8.10 2.14
CA ILE A 49 -2.90 -8.34 0.72
C ILE A 49 -2.90 -9.84 0.42
N ALA A 50 -1.93 -10.59 0.93
CA ALA A 50 -1.86 -12.05 0.79
C ALA A 50 -3.07 -12.76 1.44
N ALA A 51 -3.60 -12.21 2.52
CA ALA A 51 -4.82 -12.69 3.18
C ALA A 51 -6.14 -12.29 2.46
N GLY A 52 -6.05 -11.74 1.24
CA GLY A 52 -7.19 -11.37 0.40
C GLY A 52 -7.49 -9.87 0.36
N GLY A 53 -6.75 -9.05 1.12
CA GLY A 53 -6.80 -7.58 1.01
C GLY A 53 -8.13 -6.96 1.40
N GLN A 54 -8.92 -7.62 2.26
CA GLN A 54 -10.26 -7.14 2.62
C GLN A 54 -10.21 -5.74 3.21
N GLY A 55 -11.08 -4.86 2.70
CA GLY A 55 -11.16 -3.46 3.12
C GLY A 55 -10.15 -2.53 2.45
N LEU A 56 -9.18 -3.02 1.67
CA LEU A 56 -8.32 -2.17 0.86
C LEU A 56 -9.05 -1.67 -0.40
N LYS A 57 -8.79 -0.42 -0.75
CA LYS A 57 -9.27 0.16 -2.02
C LYS A 57 -8.60 -0.56 -3.20
N PRO A 58 -9.30 -0.70 -4.35
CA PRO A 58 -8.74 -1.33 -5.55
C PRO A 58 -7.42 -0.72 -6.01
N LEU A 59 -7.25 0.59 -5.83
CA LEU A 59 -6.02 1.29 -6.20
C LEU A 59 -4.80 0.82 -5.37
N VAL A 60 -4.98 0.49 -4.09
CA VAL A 60 -3.91 -0.07 -3.25
C VAL A 60 -3.53 -1.47 -3.75
N LEU A 61 -4.52 -2.30 -4.08
CA LEU A 61 -4.28 -3.65 -4.60
C LEU A 61 -3.54 -3.61 -5.94
N LYS A 62 -3.87 -2.66 -6.81
CA LYS A 62 -3.17 -2.45 -8.09
C LYS A 62 -1.75 -1.91 -7.91
N ALA A 63 -1.51 -1.10 -6.88
CA ALA A 63 -0.19 -0.58 -6.53
C ALA A 63 0.72 -1.62 -5.87
N ALA A 64 0.15 -2.65 -5.26
CA ALA A 64 0.87 -3.67 -4.49
C ALA A 64 2.12 -4.25 -5.19
N PRO A 65 2.08 -4.60 -6.50
CA PRO A 65 3.26 -5.16 -7.18
C PRO A 65 4.43 -4.17 -7.31
N GLN A 66 4.19 -2.87 -7.17
CA GLN A 66 5.18 -1.80 -7.31
C GLN A 66 5.71 -1.28 -5.97
N ILE A 67 5.11 -1.71 -4.85
CA ILE A 67 5.58 -1.30 -3.52
C ILE A 67 6.93 -1.96 -3.25
N ARG A 68 7.92 -1.16 -2.84
CA ARG A 68 9.26 -1.63 -2.48
C ARG A 68 9.13 -2.69 -1.39
N LYS A 69 9.65 -3.89 -1.65
CA LYS A 69 9.73 -4.95 -0.63
C LYS A 69 10.72 -4.55 0.47
N PRO A 70 10.50 -4.96 1.72
CA PRO A 70 11.52 -4.86 2.74
C PRO A 70 12.77 -5.64 2.32
N VAL A 71 13.93 -5.07 2.59
CA VAL A 71 15.20 -5.76 2.34
C VAL A 71 15.35 -6.78 3.46
N GLU A 72 15.34 -8.07 3.13
CA GLU A 72 15.75 -9.11 4.07
C GLU A 72 17.22 -8.87 4.40
N ILE A 73 17.51 -8.62 5.67
CA ILE A 73 18.88 -8.64 6.17
C ILE A 73 19.04 -10.02 6.79
N ASP A 74 19.75 -10.90 6.07
CA ASP A 74 20.23 -12.19 6.55
C ASP A 74 21.23 -12.02 7.72
#